data_AF-A0A4R6IB42-F1
#
_entry.id   AF-A0A4R6IB42-F1
#
_cell.length_a   1.000
_cell.length_b   1.000
_cell.length_c   1.000
_cell.angle_alpha   90.00
_cell.angle_beta   90.00
_cell.angle_gamma   90.00
#
_symmetry.space_group_name_H-M   'P 1'
#
loop_
_entity.id
_entity.type
_entity.pdbx_description
1 polymer ?
#
loop_
_entity_poly.entity_id
_entity_poly.type
_entity_poly.pdbx_seq_one_letter_code
_entity_poly.pdbx_strand_id
1 'polypeptide(L)'
;MYFNFFMVAYKRALLNSKIYRVLFFLLNLISFSLILYSAVISVLHLAVVTSLAKSAERVAEQGIPLSQADIDYNNSLIYLRNLFTVGGAGESSFPIYTTMISASSSIVVSLISFFYIDTKYKNEKQRKKLLEFEKIKYEIGAGKYSDEDKKDMRLYEVSANIVSYIDPDVIRGDYEN
;
A
#
# COMPACT_ATOMS: atom_id res chain seq x y z
N MET A 1 12.75 30.35 22.57
CA MET A 1 12.05 30.24 21.26
C MET A 1 12.66 29.15 20.39
N TYR A 2 14.00 29.12 20.26
CA TYR A 2 14.76 28.16 19.46
C TYR A 2 14.57 26.68 19.85
N PHE A 3 14.60 26.34 21.14
CA PHE A 3 14.37 24.97 21.61
C PHE A 3 12.95 24.44 21.29
N ASN A 4 11.93 25.30 21.35
CA ASN A 4 10.56 24.92 20.99
C ASN A 4 10.44 24.55 19.51
N PHE A 5 11.13 25.26 18.62
CA PHE A 5 11.17 24.90 17.20
C PHE A 5 11.75 23.49 17.00
N PHE A 6 12.89 23.20 17.64
CA PHE A 6 13.49 21.86 17.61
C PHE A 6 12.51 20.78 18.10
N MET A 7 11.88 21.00 19.25
CA MET A 7 10.95 20.03 19.82
C MET A 7 9.74 19.76 18.93
N VAL A 8 9.21 20.79 18.25
CA VAL A 8 8.14 20.64 17.26
C VAL A 8 8.63 19.84 16.05
N ALA A 9 9.79 20.18 15.49
CA ALA A 9 10.37 19.46 14.35
C ALA A 9 10.62 17.98 14.67
N TYR A 10 11.17 17.70 15.85
CA TYR A 10 11.44 16.34 16.33
C TYR A 10 10.15 15.52 16.50
N LYS A 11 9.13 16.08 17.18
CA LYS A 11 7.83 15.42 17.36
C LYS A 11 7.15 15.16 16.02
N ARG A 12 7.24 16.09 15.07
CA ARG A 12 6.66 15.94 13.72
C ARG A 12 7.35 14.81 12.95
N ALA A 13 8.68 14.78 12.92
CA ALA A 13 9.42 13.69 12.26
C ALA A 13 9.12 12.31 12.88
N LEU A 14 9.02 12.25 14.22
CA LEU A 14 8.62 11.03 14.94
C LEU A 14 7.23 10.55 14.52
N LEU A 15 6.25 11.46 14.49
CA LEU A 15 4.86 11.15 14.15
C LEU A 15 4.75 10.72 12.67
N ASN A 16 5.33 11.50 11.76
CA ASN A 16 5.31 11.22 10.32
C ASN A 16 5.94 9.85 10.01
N SER A 17 7.09 9.54 10.61
CA SER A 17 7.72 8.22 10.43
C SER A 17 6.81 7.06 10.85
N LYS A 18 6.06 7.21 11.95
CA LYS A 18 5.07 6.21 12.38
C LYS A 18 3.89 6.13 11.41
N ILE A 19 3.34 7.27 10.99
CA ILE A 19 2.21 7.35 10.06
C ILE A 19 2.56 6.68 8.75
N TYR A 20 3.69 7.04 8.11
CA TYR A 20 4.09 6.43 6.83
C TYR A 20 4.37 4.94 6.95
N ARG A 21 4.92 4.48 8.09
CA ARG A 21 5.08 3.05 8.34
C ARG A 21 3.73 2.33 8.38
N VAL A 22 2.76 2.86 9.13
CA VAL A 22 1.42 2.26 9.24
C VAL A 22 0.71 2.29 7.89
N LEU A 23 0.77 3.42 7.17
CA LEU A 23 0.20 3.55 5.82
C LEU A 23 0.81 2.52 4.85
N PHE A 24 2.13 2.32 4.88
CA PHE A 24 2.79 1.31 4.06
C PHE A 24 2.22 -0.09 4.32
N PHE A 25 2.08 -0.48 5.58
CA PHE A 25 1.51 -1.78 5.92
C PHE A 25 0.04 -1.91 5.50
N LEU A 26 -0.77 -0.87 5.72
CA LEU A 26 -2.18 -0.87 5.34
C LEU A 26 -2.38 -0.98 3.82
N LEU A 27 -1.63 -0.21 3.03
CA LEU A 27 -1.73 -0.27 1.57
C LEU A 27 -1.28 -1.62 1.01
N ASN A 28 -0.21 -2.21 1.56
CA ASN A 28 0.20 -3.55 1.17
C ASN A 28 -0.83 -4.61 1.56
N LEU A 29 -1.48 -4.47 2.73
CA LEU A 29 -2.55 -5.38 3.15
C LEU A 29 -3.77 -5.28 2.22
N ILE A 30 -4.18 -4.06 1.84
CA ILE A 30 -5.27 -3.85 0.88
C ILE A 30 -4.91 -4.48 -0.47
N SER A 31 -3.70 -4.25 -0.95
CA SER A 31 -3.22 -4.82 -2.21
C SER A 31 -3.23 -6.35 -2.18
N PHE A 32 -2.73 -6.96 -1.10
CA PHE A 32 -2.77 -8.40 -0.91
C PHE A 32 -4.21 -8.95 -0.92
N SER A 33 -5.13 -8.30 -0.20
CA SER A 33 -6.54 -8.68 -0.17
C SER A 33 -7.18 -8.62 -1.56
N LEU A 34 -6.86 -7.61 -2.37
CA LEU A 34 -7.35 -7.50 -3.75
C LEU A 34 -6.80 -8.60 -4.66
N ILE A 35 -5.52 -8.95 -4.53
CA ILE A 35 -4.92 -10.07 -5.29
C ILE A 35 -5.57 -11.38 -4.88
N LEU A 36 -5.73 -11.63 -3.58
CA LEU A 36 -6.36 -12.84 -3.06
C LEU A 36 -7.79 -12.96 -3.58
N TYR A 37 -8.56 -11.89 -3.50
CA TYR A 37 -9.92 -11.83 -4.04
C TYR A 37 -9.95 -12.12 -5.55
N SER A 38 -9.07 -11.48 -6.33
CA SER A 38 -8.92 -11.70 -7.77
C SER A 38 -8.57 -13.15 -8.11
N ALA A 39 -7.68 -13.78 -7.32
CA ALA A 39 -7.30 -15.17 -7.49
C ALA A 39 -8.47 -16.13 -7.22
N VAL A 40 -9.22 -15.92 -6.13
CA VAL A 40 -10.39 -16.72 -5.79
C VAL A 40 -11.44 -16.69 -6.90
N ILE A 41 -11.77 -15.50 -7.42
CA ILE A 41 -12.73 -15.36 -8.52
C ILE A 41 -12.24 -16.07 -9.79
N SER A 42 -10.96 -15.92 -10.12
CA SER A 42 -10.38 -16.53 -11.32
C SER A 42 -10.46 -18.06 -11.25
N VAL A 43 -10.14 -18.64 -10.09
CA VAL A 43 -10.22 -20.09 -9.86
C VAL A 43 -11.67 -20.57 -9.93
N LEU A 44 -12.61 -19.86 -9.29
CA LEU A 44 -14.04 -20.21 -9.35
C LEU A 44 -14.59 -20.12 -10.78
N HIS A 45 -14.22 -19.09 -11.53
CA HIS A 45 -14.63 -18.93 -12.92
C HIS A 45 -14.07 -20.06 -13.79
N LEU A 46 -12.79 -20.40 -13.64
CA LEU A 46 -12.16 -21.50 -14.37
C LEU A 46 -12.81 -22.85 -14.05
N ALA A 47 -13.14 -23.09 -12.77
CA ALA A 47 -13.83 -24.30 -12.35
C ALA A 47 -15.22 -24.44 -13.00
N VAL A 48 -15.99 -23.35 -13.03
CA VAL A 48 -17.31 -23.31 -13.70
C VAL A 48 -17.17 -23.60 -15.20
N VAL A 49 -16.29 -22.89 -15.90
CA VAL A 49 -16.09 -23.07 -17.35
C VAL A 49 -15.66 -24.49 -17.68
N THR A 50 -14.70 -25.04 -16.92
CA THR A 50 -14.20 -26.40 -17.14
C THR A 50 -15.27 -27.46 -16.88
N SER A 51 -16.06 -27.30 -15.81
CA SER A 51 -17.13 -28.24 -15.45
C SER A 51 -18.25 -28.24 -16.50
N LEU A 52 -18.65 -27.07 -16.99
CA LEU A 52 -19.65 -26.92 -18.05
C LEU A 52 -19.14 -27.49 -19.38
N ALA A 53 -17.88 -27.23 -19.75
CA ALA A 53 -17.28 -27.77 -20.98
C ALA A 53 -17.25 -29.31 -20.97
N LYS A 54 -16.78 -29.94 -19.88
CA LYS A 54 -16.79 -31.40 -19.73
C LYS A 54 -18.20 -31.99 -19.74
N SER A 55 -19.17 -31.27 -19.20
CA SER A 55 -20.58 -31.67 -19.23
C SER A 55 -21.14 -31.62 -20.64
N ALA A 56 -20.81 -30.59 -21.42
CA ALA A 56 -21.21 -30.46 -22.81
C ALA A 56 -20.56 -31.52 -23.72
N GLU A 57 -19.26 -31.80 -23.52
CA GLU A 57 -18.51 -32.86 -24.24
C GLU A 57 -19.14 -34.24 -24.04
N ARG A 58 -19.48 -34.61 -22.80
CA ARG A 58 -20.17 -35.89 -22.49
C ARG A 58 -21.51 -36.03 -23.21
N VAL A 59 -22.27 -34.95 -23.30
CA VAL A 59 -23.58 -34.97 -23.98
C VAL A 59 -23.40 -35.02 -25.50
N ALA A 60 -22.48 -34.22 -26.05
CA ALA A 60 -22.30 -34.07 -27.50
C ALA A 60 -21.57 -35.25 -28.15
N GLU A 61 -20.51 -35.75 -27.53
CA GLU A 61 -19.65 -36.78 -28.11
C GLU A 61 -20.05 -38.19 -27.68
N GLN A 62 -20.45 -38.35 -26.41
CA GLN A 62 -20.71 -39.68 -25.83
C GLN A 62 -22.21 -40.01 -25.81
N GLY A 63 -23.08 -39.05 -26.11
CA GLY A 63 -24.54 -39.22 -26.06
C GLY A 63 -25.09 -39.51 -24.66
N ILE A 64 -24.29 -39.28 -23.61
CA ILE A 64 -24.67 -39.56 -22.22
C ILE A 64 -25.44 -38.33 -21.71
N PRO A 65 -26.75 -38.47 -21.36
CA PRO A 65 -27.49 -37.37 -20.77
C PRO A 65 -26.92 -37.03 -19.39
N LEU A 66 -26.97 -35.75 -19.03
CA LEU A 66 -26.52 -35.29 -17.73
C LEU A 66 -27.37 -35.91 -16.61
N SER A 67 -26.71 -36.43 -15.58
CA SER A 67 -27.41 -36.85 -14.37
C SER A 67 -27.88 -35.63 -13.58
N GLN A 68 -28.90 -35.81 -12.73
CA GLN A 68 -29.33 -34.74 -11.82
C GLN A 68 -28.18 -34.26 -10.92
N ALA A 69 -27.29 -35.16 -10.50
CA ALA A 69 -26.11 -34.81 -9.71
C ALA A 69 -25.13 -33.90 -10.48
N ASP A 70 -24.93 -34.11 -11.79
CA ASP A 70 -24.11 -33.23 -12.62
C ASP A 70 -24.72 -31.84 -12.74
N ILE A 71 -26.05 -31.76 -12.89
CA ILE A 71 -26.80 -30.51 -12.98
C ILE A 71 -26.69 -29.72 -11.66
N ASP A 72 -26.90 -30.39 -10.53
CA ASP A 72 -26.82 -29.78 -9.21
C ASP A 72 -25.40 -29.30 -8.89
N TYR A 73 -24.38 -30.08 -9.25
CA TYR A 73 -22.98 -29.69 -9.10
C TYR A 73 -22.65 -28.43 -9.91
N ASN A 74 -23.01 -28.40 -11.20
CA ASN A 74 -22.79 -27.23 -12.06
C ASN A 74 -23.51 -25.99 -11.54
N ASN A 75 -24.75 -26.13 -11.08
CA ASN A 75 -25.53 -25.03 -10.50
C ASN A 75 -24.90 -24.50 -9.21
N SER A 76 -24.36 -25.38 -8.36
CA SER A 76 -23.67 -24.96 -7.13
C SER A 76 -22.40 -24.13 -7.40
N LEU A 77 -21.62 -24.51 -8.43
CA LEU A 77 -20.44 -23.76 -8.84
C LEU A 77 -20.79 -22.39 -9.43
N ILE A 78 -21.85 -22.32 -10.23
CA ILE A 78 -22.37 -21.06 -10.79
C ILE A 78 -22.85 -20.14 -9.67
N TYR A 79 -23.57 -20.69 -8.69
CA TYR A 79 -24.03 -19.94 -7.52
C TYR A 79 -22.85 -19.37 -6.73
N LEU A 80 -21.85 -20.20 -6.41
CA LEU A 80 -20.64 -19.78 -5.70
C LEU A 80 -19.90 -18.67 -6.47
N ARG A 81 -19.69 -18.84 -7.78
CA ARG A 81 -19.07 -17.79 -8.62
C ARG A 81 -19.83 -16.47 -8.51
N ASN A 82 -21.17 -16.50 -8.65
CA ASN A 82 -22.00 -15.29 -8.63
C ASN A 82 -22.03 -14.61 -7.25
N LEU A 83 -21.86 -15.37 -6.16
CA LEU A 83 -21.79 -14.83 -4.80
C LEU A 83 -20.56 -13.94 -4.60
N PHE A 84 -19.45 -14.25 -5.27
CA PHE A 84 -18.19 -13.51 -5.14
C PHE A 84 -18.02 -12.40 -6.18
N THR A 85 -18.84 -12.34 -7.23
CA THR A 85 -18.79 -11.24 -8.22
C THR A 85 -19.47 -9.97 -7.72
N VAL A 86 -18.81 -8.82 -7.86
CA VAL A 86 -19.42 -7.52 -7.55
C VAL A 86 -20.48 -7.19 -8.59
N GLY A 87 -21.71 -6.88 -8.14
CA GLY A 87 -22.78 -6.31 -8.98
C GLY A 87 -23.96 -7.21 -9.30
N GLY A 88 -23.99 -8.49 -8.84
CA GLY A 88 -25.16 -9.36 -8.96
C GLY A 88 -25.64 -9.68 -10.39
N ALA A 89 -24.93 -9.22 -11.42
CA ALA A 89 -25.26 -9.44 -12.81
C ALA A 89 -24.76 -10.84 -13.23
N GLY A 90 -25.69 -11.76 -13.44
CA GLY A 90 -25.44 -13.15 -13.85
C GLY A 90 -24.88 -13.33 -15.26
N GLU A 91 -24.28 -12.30 -15.86
CA GLU A 91 -23.72 -12.36 -17.22
C GLU A 91 -22.25 -12.81 -17.24
N SER A 92 -21.89 -13.52 -18.31
CA SER A 92 -20.65 -14.30 -18.43
C SER A 92 -19.33 -13.51 -18.26
N SER A 93 -19.34 -12.20 -18.48
CA SER A 93 -18.14 -11.36 -18.56
C SER A 93 -17.77 -10.65 -17.25
N PHE A 94 -18.70 -10.54 -16.29
CA PHE A 94 -18.49 -9.80 -15.03
C PHE A 94 -17.37 -10.33 -14.13
N PRO A 95 -17.14 -11.65 -14.00
CA PRO A 95 -16.01 -12.17 -13.25
C PRO A 95 -14.67 -11.66 -13.78
N ILE A 96 -14.53 -11.60 -15.12
CA ILE A 96 -13.29 -11.16 -15.79
C ILE A 96 -13.04 -9.68 -15.53
N TYR A 97 -14.06 -8.83 -15.71
CA TYR A 97 -13.93 -7.40 -15.42
C TYR A 97 -13.61 -7.13 -13.94
N THR A 98 -14.26 -7.85 -13.03
CA THR A 98 -14.00 -7.74 -11.58
C THR A 98 -12.54 -8.08 -11.27
N THR A 99 -12.04 -9.21 -11.79
CA THR A 99 -10.64 -9.62 -11.66
C THR A 99 -9.68 -8.57 -12.24
N MET A 100 -9.95 -8.06 -13.44
CA MET A 100 -9.10 -7.04 -14.08
C MET A 100 -9.04 -5.75 -13.27
N ILE A 101 -10.18 -5.26 -12.77
CA ILE A 101 -10.25 -4.05 -11.95
C ILE A 101 -9.51 -4.26 -10.64
N SER A 102 -9.73 -5.38 -9.94
CA SER A 102 -9.05 -5.69 -8.68
C SER A 102 -7.53 -5.83 -8.85
N ALA A 103 -7.07 -6.53 -9.89
CA ALA A 103 -5.65 -6.68 -10.18
C ALA A 103 -5.00 -5.33 -10.54
N SER A 104 -5.64 -4.54 -11.39
CA SER A 104 -5.14 -3.21 -11.78
C SER A 104 -5.06 -2.28 -10.57
N SER A 105 -6.09 -2.29 -9.72
CA SER A 105 -6.13 -1.49 -8.49
C SER A 105 -5.04 -1.90 -7.51
N SER A 106 -4.81 -3.21 -7.35
CA SER A 106 -3.73 -3.75 -6.54
C SER A 106 -2.35 -3.27 -7.02
N ILE A 107 -2.10 -3.30 -8.33
CA ILE A 107 -0.83 -2.83 -8.91
C ILE A 107 -0.62 -1.35 -8.56
N VAL A 108 -1.62 -0.50 -8.80
CA VAL A 108 -1.53 0.94 -8.50
C VAL A 108 -1.28 1.17 -7.01
N VAL A 109 -2.01 0.50 -6.13
CA VAL A 109 -1.85 0.64 -4.67
C VAL A 109 -0.46 0.18 -4.22
N SER A 110 0.04 -0.94 -4.75
CA SER A 110 1.39 -1.45 -4.48
C SER A 110 2.47 -0.46 -4.93
N LEU A 111 2.32 0.12 -6.12
CA LEU A 111 3.25 1.11 -6.66
C LEU A 111 3.29 2.37 -5.80
N ILE A 112 2.13 2.88 -5.38
CA ILE A 112 2.05 4.04 -4.48
C ILE A 112 2.71 3.71 -3.13
N SER A 113 2.42 2.54 -2.58
CA SER A 113 3.00 2.08 -1.32
C SER A 113 4.53 2.01 -1.42
N PHE A 114 5.06 1.40 -2.49
CA PHE A 114 6.49 1.16 -2.66
C PHE A 114 7.27 2.42 -3.07
N PHE A 115 6.80 3.20 -4.03
CA PHE A 115 7.56 4.34 -4.53
C PHE A 115 7.33 5.61 -3.72
N TYR A 116 6.10 5.88 -3.31
CA TYR A 116 5.77 7.13 -2.62
C TYR A 116 5.89 7.00 -1.10
N ILE A 117 5.18 6.03 -0.52
CA ILE A 117 5.10 5.90 0.95
C ILE A 117 6.41 5.41 1.56
N ASP A 118 7.06 4.39 0.99
CA ASP A 118 8.35 3.91 1.52
C ASP A 118 9.45 4.98 1.39
N THR A 119 9.48 5.75 0.30
CA THR A 119 10.41 6.87 0.14
C THR A 119 10.18 7.94 1.21
N LYS A 120 8.93 8.38 1.41
CA LYS A 120 8.60 9.35 2.48
C LYS A 120 8.92 8.79 3.87
N TYR A 121 8.67 7.51 4.11
CA TYR A 121 9.04 6.83 5.36
C TYR A 121 10.56 6.84 5.59
N LYS A 122 11.36 6.49 4.58
CA LYS A 122 12.84 6.50 4.66
C LYS A 122 13.36 7.89 4.96
N ASN A 123 12.86 8.91 4.28
CA ASN A 123 13.26 10.31 4.49
C ASN A 123 12.93 10.78 5.92
N GLU A 124 11.71 10.53 6.41
CA GLU A 124 11.32 10.90 7.77
C GLU A 124 12.07 10.11 8.84
N LYS A 125 12.38 8.82 8.58
CA LYS A 125 13.21 8.01 9.47
C LYS A 125 14.64 8.54 9.56
N GLN A 126 15.22 8.98 8.44
CA GLN A 126 16.54 9.64 8.43
C GLN A 126 16.51 10.98 9.17
N ARG A 127 15.51 11.82 8.87
CA ARG A 127 15.29 13.11 9.55
C ARG A 127 15.18 12.93 11.07
N LYS A 128 14.37 11.96 11.51
CA LYS A 128 14.26 11.60 12.94
C LYS A 128 15.62 11.24 13.52
N LYS A 129 16.39 10.35 12.89
CA LYS A 129 17.71 9.92 13.39
C LYS A 129 18.69 11.08 13.54
N LEU A 130 18.72 12.00 12.58
CA LEU A 130 19.57 13.18 12.63
C LEU A 130 19.17 14.11 13.78
N LEU A 131 17.87 14.40 13.93
CA LEU A 131 17.37 15.22 15.04
C LEU A 131 17.59 14.54 16.39
N GLU A 132 17.46 13.21 16.48
CA GLU A 132 17.74 12.43 17.69
C GLU A 132 19.22 12.50 18.07
N PHE A 133 20.13 12.41 17.09
CA PHE A 133 21.56 12.56 17.33
C PHE A 133 21.95 13.96 17.80
N GLU A 134 21.38 15.00 17.19
CA GLU A 134 21.61 16.39 17.60
C GLU A 134 21.01 16.67 18.99
N LYS A 135 19.88 16.05 19.32
CA LYS A 135 19.33 16.07 20.68
C LYS A 135 20.35 15.59 21.71
N ILE A 136 20.94 14.41 21.46
CA ILE A 136 21.90 13.79 22.37
C ILE A 136 23.10 14.71 22.56
N LYS A 137 23.68 15.25 21.47
CA LYS A 137 24.80 16.20 21.54
C LYS A 137 24.47 17.45 22.33
N TYR A 138 23.28 17.99 22.15
CA TYR A 138 22.79 19.15 22.89
C TYR A 138 22.66 18.82 24.38
N GLU A 139 22.09 17.68 24.75
CA GLU A 139 21.91 17.26 26.14
C GLU A 139 23.25 17.05 26.85
N ILE A 140 24.23 16.43 26.19
CA ILE A 140 25.57 16.19 26.77
C ILE A 140 26.51 17.41 26.65
N GLY A 141 26.10 18.50 26.02
CA GLY A 141 26.93 19.70 25.82
C GLY A 141 28.17 19.47 24.95
N ALA A 142 28.14 18.48 24.05
CA ALA A 142 29.33 18.11 23.27
C ALA A 142 29.52 18.98 22.02
N GLY A 143 30.79 19.19 21.65
CA GLY A 143 31.19 19.81 20.39
C GLY A 143 30.67 21.24 20.25
N LYS A 144 29.80 21.49 19.25
CA LYS A 144 29.26 22.83 18.98
C LYS A 144 28.31 23.35 20.08
N TYR A 145 27.94 22.51 21.05
CA TYR A 145 27.01 22.87 22.14
C TYR A 145 27.69 23.12 23.49
N SER A 146 29.02 23.20 23.52
CA SER A 146 29.80 23.46 24.75
C SER A 146 29.69 24.91 25.24
N ASP A 147 29.29 25.82 24.36
CA ASP A 147 29.10 27.25 24.63
C ASP A 147 27.64 27.48 25.03
N GLU A 148 27.38 27.68 26.33
CA GLU A 148 26.03 27.78 26.89
C GLU A 148 25.22 28.94 26.32
N ASP A 149 25.85 30.07 26.03
CA ASP A 149 25.18 31.29 25.55
C ASP A 149 24.63 31.13 24.13
N LYS A 150 25.29 30.31 23.31
CA LYS A 150 24.94 30.10 21.88
C LYS A 150 24.31 28.75 21.60
N LYS A 151 24.17 27.90 22.61
CA LYS A 151 23.72 26.52 22.50
C LYS A 151 22.37 26.37 21.79
N ASP A 152 21.40 27.19 22.20
CA ASP A 152 20.03 27.17 21.68
C ASP A 152 19.94 27.64 20.22
N MET A 153 20.67 28.70 19.88
CA MET A 153 20.73 29.24 18.52
C MET A 153 21.34 28.23 17.55
N ARG A 154 22.44 27.58 17.96
CA ARG A 154 23.09 26.53 17.15
C ARG A 154 22.18 25.32 16.94
N LEU A 155 21.42 24.93 17.97
CA LEU A 155 20.45 23.84 17.84
C LEU A 155 19.37 24.19 16.81
N TYR A 156 18.89 25.44 16.81
CA TYR A 156 17.93 25.91 15.80
C TYR A 156 18.50 25.87 14.38
N GLU A 157 19.71 26.40 14.14
CA GLU A 157 20.34 26.42 12.81
C GLU A 157 20.51 25.01 12.24
N VAL A 158 21.03 24.08 13.05
CA VAL A 158 21.24 22.70 12.62
C VAL A 158 19.89 22.02 12.36
N SER A 159 18.89 22.26 13.20
CA SER A 159 17.54 21.70 13.02
C SER A 159 16.86 22.24 11.77
N ALA A 160 16.97 23.55 11.51
CA ALA A 160 16.45 24.18 10.31
C ALA A 160 17.12 23.64 9.05
N ASN A 161 18.43 23.40 9.09
CA ASN A 161 19.16 22.74 8.01
C ASN A 161 18.71 21.30 7.79
N ILE A 162 18.52 20.50 8.85
CA ILE A 162 18.04 19.10 8.73
C ILE A 162 16.62 19.06 8.14
N VAL A 163 15.76 20.00 8.52
CA VAL A 163 14.39 20.07 8.01
C VAL A 163 14.36 20.52 6.54
N SER A 164 15.15 21.54 6.17
CA SER A 164 15.19 22.09 4.80
C SER A 164 15.90 21.18 3.80
N TYR A 165 17.01 20.54 4.18
CA TYR A 165 17.78 19.68 3.27
C TYR A 165 17.07 18.35 2.92
N ILE A 166 16.10 17.94 3.73
CA ILE A 166 15.35 16.68 3.56
C ILE A 166 13.91 16.97 3.09
N ASP A 167 13.60 18.17 2.59
CA ASP A 167 12.34 18.46 1.92
C ASP A 167 12.53 18.47 0.39
N PRO A 168 12.45 17.30 -0.28
CA PRO A 168 12.67 17.21 -1.73
C PRO A 168 11.59 17.93 -2.55
N ASP A 169 10.48 18.35 -1.93
CA ASP A 169 9.35 18.98 -2.63
C ASP A 169 9.59 20.49 -2.90
N VAL A 170 10.68 21.09 -2.38
CA VAL A 170 11.10 22.48 -2.71
C VAL A 170 12.17 22.51 -3.82
N ILE A 171 12.91 21.42 -4.04
CA ILE A 171 14.04 21.41 -5.00
C ILE A 171 13.58 21.08 -6.44
N ARG A 172 12.31 20.68 -6.64
CA ARG A 172 11.75 20.39 -7.97
C ARG A 172 10.69 21.40 -8.46
N GLY A 173 10.50 22.52 -7.76
CA GLY A 173 9.49 23.53 -8.11
C GLY A 173 10.00 24.70 -8.96
N ASP A 174 11.28 25.08 -8.86
CA ASP A 174 11.74 26.40 -9.36
C ASP A 174 12.95 26.34 -10.31
N TYR A 175 13.12 25.26 -11.06
CA TYR A 175 14.14 25.18 -12.14
C TYR A 175 13.55 24.98 -13.55
N GLU A 176 12.25 25.24 -13.73
CA GLU A 176 11.63 25.39 -15.04
C GLU A 176 10.61 26.53 -15.00
N ASN A 177 11.10 27.78 -15.10
CA ASN A 177 10.55 28.89 -15.88
C ASN A 177 11.39 30.17 -15.70
#